data_AF-A0A949DC38-F1
#
_entry.id   AF-A0A949DC38-F1
#
_cell.length_a   1.000
_cell.length_b   1.000
_cell.length_c   1.000
_cell.angle_alpha   90.00
_cell.angle_beta   90.00
_cell.angle_gamma   90.00
#
_symmetry.space_group_name_H-M   'P 1'
#
loop_
_entity.id
_entity.type
_entity.pdbx_description
1 polymer ?
#
loop_
_entity_poly.entity_id
_entity_poly.type
_entity_poly.pdbx_seq_one_letter_code
_entity_poly.pdbx_strand_id
1 'polypeptide(L)' 'RQIEGPDYNDLDIEGEGECVVYQNGEVIPCFWEKDASDPKSKLYFLDKNSGEEIPFVPGQTWVEIVEPGQEVNWE' A
#
# COMPACT_ATOMS: atom_id res chain seq x y z
N ARG A 1 -18.99 15.99 -3.00
CA ARG A 1 -20.22 15.42 -3.60
C ARG A 1 -19.79 14.09 -4.20
N GLN A 2 -20.04 12.99 -3.49
CA GLN A 2 -19.71 11.65 -3.98
C GLN A 2 -20.55 11.39 -5.23
N ILE A 3 -19.93 10.85 -6.27
CA ILE A 3 -20.61 10.53 -7.52
C ILE A 3 -21.26 9.16 -7.28
N GLU A 4 -22.59 9.11 -7.27
CA GLU A 4 -23.34 7.86 -7.15
C GLU A 4 -23.84 7.44 -8.55
N GLY A 5 -23.40 6.26 -8.98
CA GLY A 5 -23.74 5.60 -10.26
C GLY A 5 -23.05 4.22 -10.30
N PRO A 6 -23.49 3.26 -11.13
CA PRO A 6 -23.08 1.85 -11.01
C PRO A 6 -21.61 1.54 -11.36
N ASP A 7 -20.83 2.54 -11.79
CA ASP A 7 -19.52 2.37 -12.40
C ASP A 7 -18.41 3.15 -11.65
N TYR A 8 -18.35 3.04 -10.32
CA TYR A 8 -17.19 3.50 -9.56
C TYR A 8 -16.45 2.34 -8.89
N ASN A 9 -15.13 2.43 -8.87
CA ASN A 9 -14.30 1.49 -8.13
C ASN A 9 -14.34 1.91 -6.66
N ASP A 10 -14.88 1.03 -5.81
CA ASP A 10 -14.72 1.11 -4.38
C ASP A 10 -13.44 0.35 -3.99
N LEU A 11 -12.57 0.98 -3.22
CA LEU A 11 -11.28 0.42 -2.85
C LEU A 11 -11.20 0.37 -1.32
N ASP A 12 -10.95 -0.82 -0.79
CA ASP A 12 -10.69 -1.00 0.63
C ASP A 12 -9.25 -0.54 0.94
N ILE A 13 -9.11 0.70 1.38
CA ILE A 13 -7.82 1.37 1.65
C ILE A 13 -7.56 1.57 3.15
N GLU A 14 -8.40 1.00 4.00
CA GLU A 14 -8.31 1.03 5.46
C GLU A 14 -8.12 -0.42 5.97
N GLY A 15 -7.53 -0.61 7.15
CA GLY A 15 -7.17 -1.94 7.65
C GLY A 15 -5.75 -2.34 7.26
N GLU A 16 -5.55 -3.58 6.84
CA GLU A 16 -4.23 -4.13 6.57
C GLU A 16 -4.21 -5.03 5.32
N GLY A 17 -3.05 -5.17 4.69
CA GLY A 17 -2.89 -6.07 3.55
C GLY A 17 -1.44 -6.27 3.13
N GLU A 18 -1.22 -7.15 2.16
CA GLU A 18 0.12 -7.41 1.63
C GLU A 18 0.57 -6.30 0.69
N CYS A 19 1.88 -6.01 0.68
CA CYS A 19 2.49 -5.09 -0.25
C CYS A 19 3.92 -5.54 -0.61
N VAL A 20 4.50 -4.86 -1.60
CA VAL A 20 5.90 -4.99 -1.96
C VAL A 20 6.48 -3.59 -2.14
N VAL A 21 7.61 -3.31 -1.48
CA VAL A 21 8.36 -2.07 -1.67
C VAL A 21 9.55 -2.34 -2.59
N TYR A 22 9.70 -1.50 -3.61
CA TYR A 22 10.85 -1.50 -4.51
C TYR A 22 11.66 -0.23 -4.26
N GLN A 23 12.88 -0.37 -3.75
CA GLN A 23 13.79 0.77 -3.55
C GLN A 23 15.25 0.33 -3.59
N ASN A 24 16.14 1.19 -4.06
CA ASN A 24 17.58 0.89 -4.19
C ASN A 24 17.91 -0.41 -4.96
N GLY A 25 17.03 -0.88 -5.85
CA GLY A 25 17.20 -2.16 -6.55
C GLY A 25 16.89 -3.39 -5.71
N GLU A 26 16.31 -3.21 -4.52
CA GLU A 26 15.85 -4.28 -3.63
C GLU A 26 14.32 -4.42 -3.67
N VAL A 27 13.86 -5.64 -3.47
CA VAL A 27 12.44 -6.01 -3.34
C VAL A 27 12.20 -6.41 -1.90
N ILE A 28 11.33 -5.67 -1.20
CA ILE A 28 11.05 -5.86 0.22
C ILE A 28 9.59 -6.29 0.37
N PRO A 29 9.31 -7.56 0.73
CA PRO A 29 7.95 -7.99 1.08
C PRO A 29 7.47 -7.24 2.33
N CYS A 30 6.26 -6.69 2.28
CA CYS A 30 5.71 -5.89 3.37
C CYS A 30 4.24 -6.17 3.66
N PHE A 31 3.78 -5.63 4.78
CA PHE A 31 2.37 -5.38 5.05
C PHE A 31 2.12 -3.88 5.08
N TRP A 32 0.98 -3.44 4.55
CA TRP A 32 0.50 -2.09 4.78
C TRP A 32 -0.55 -2.11 5.89
N GLU A 33 -0.61 -1.04 6.67
CA GLU A 33 -1.59 -0.88 7.75
C GLU A 33 -2.09 0.56 7.85
N LYS A 34 -3.40 0.74 8.02
CA LYS A 34 -4.07 2.01 8.27
C LYS A 34 -5.23 1.80 9.25
N ASP A 35 -5.31 2.65 10.26
CA ASP A 35 -6.38 2.57 11.26
C ASP A 35 -7.74 2.89 10.64
N ALA A 36 -8.62 1.89 10.55
CA ALA A 36 -9.98 2.01 10.02
C ALA A 36 -10.92 2.86 10.90
N SER A 37 -10.53 3.14 12.15
CA SER A 37 -11.28 4.04 13.03
C SER A 37 -10.88 5.51 12.89
N ASP A 38 -9.71 5.79 12.30
CA ASP A 38 -9.23 7.13 11.98
C ASP A 38 -8.74 7.22 10.53
N PRO A 39 -9.57 7.71 9.59
CA PRO A 39 -9.19 7.88 8.19
C PRO A 39 -7.96 8.79 7.97
N LYS A 40 -7.62 9.65 8.95
CA LYS A 40 -6.44 10.53 8.89
C LYS A 40 -5.18 9.88 9.45
N SER A 41 -5.27 8.66 9.96
CA SER A 41 -4.14 7.89 10.42
C SER A 41 -3.08 7.72 9.32
N LYS A 42 -1.84 7.56 9.75
CA LYS A 42 -0.71 7.28 8.86
C LYS A 42 -0.92 5.91 8.21
N LEU A 43 -0.62 5.82 6.91
CA LEU A 43 -0.46 4.54 6.22
C LEU A 43 0.97 4.05 6.49
N TYR A 44 1.09 2.90 7.13
CA TYR A 44 2.37 2.26 7.45
C TYR A 44 2.72 1.22 6.39
N PHE A 45 4.02 1.02 6.16
CA PHE A 45 4.57 -0.07 5.37
C PHE A 45 5.57 -0.79 6.25
N LEU A 46 5.25 -2.01 6.65
CA LEU A 46 5.97 -2.79 7.65
C LEU A 46 6.71 -3.93 6.97
N ASP A 47 7.99 -4.10 7.26
CA ASP A 47 8.76 -5.25 6.76
C ASP A 47 8.13 -6.55 7.24
N LYS A 48 7.89 -7.49 6.32
CA LYS A 48 7.17 -8.73 6.59
C LYS A 48 7.87 -9.64 7.61
N ASN A 49 9.18 -9.52 7.76
CA ASN A 49 9.98 -10.35 8.67
C ASN A 49 10.21 -9.68 10.02
N SER A 50 10.58 -8.39 10.05
CA SER A 50 10.88 -7.69 11.30
C SER A 50 9.65 -7.06 11.95
N GLY A 51 8.62 -6.72 11.16
CA GLY A 51 7.47 -5.92 11.60
C GLY A 51 7.80 -4.45 11.83
N GLU A 52 9.02 -4.00 11.51
CA GLU A 52 9.43 -2.61 11.64
C GLU A 52 8.97 -1.79 10.43
N GLU A 53 8.72 -0.50 10.64
CA GLU A 53 8.36 0.40 9.54
C GLU A 53 9.54 0.57 8.56
N ILE A 54 9.27 0.36 7.28
CA ILE A 54 10.25 0.52 6.20
C ILE A 54 10.49 2.02 5.96
N PRO A 55 11.70 2.54 6.19
CA PRO A 55 12.02 3.91 5.83
C PRO A 55 12.11 4.04 4.30
N PHE A 56 11.40 5.02 3.75
CA PHE A 56 11.52 5.37 2.35
C PHE A 56 12.79 6.15 2.07
N VAL A 57 13.44 5.82 0.94
CA VAL A 57 14.54 6.64 0.43
C VAL A 57 14.07 8.07 0.12
N PRO A 58 14.88 9.10 0.43
CA PRO A 58 14.52 10.48 0.12
C PRO A 58 14.31 10.68 -1.38
N GLY A 59 13.13 11.14 -1.78
CA GLY A 59 12.81 11.37 -3.17
C GLY A 59 11.32 11.25 -3.47
N GLN A 60 11.01 10.99 -4.74
CA GLN A 60 9.66 10.73 -5.18
C GLN A 60 9.26 9.31 -4.83
N THR A 61 8.16 9.16 -4.09
CA THR A 61 7.49 7.88 -3.88
C THR A 61 6.34 7.76 -4.88
N TRP A 62 6.18 6.57 -5.44
CA TRP A 62 5.02 6.16 -6.22
C TRP A 62 4.31 5.02 -5.48
N VAL A 63 2.99 5.12 -5.33
CA VAL A 63 2.17 4.10 -4.69
C VAL A 63 1.13 3.65 -5.71
N GLU A 64 1.09 2.36 -5.98
CA GLU A 64 0.15 1.72 -6.89
C GLU A 64 -0.72 0.74 -6.10
N ILE A 65 -2.04 0.90 -6.20
CA ILE A 65 -3.01 -0.06 -5.63
C ILE A 65 -3.30 -1.08 -6.72
N VAL A 66 -3.11 -2.35 -6.40
CA VAL A 66 -3.28 -3.46 -7.35
C VAL A 66 -4.47 -4.31 -6.96
N GLU A 67 -5.27 -4.72 -7.95
CA GLU A 67 -6.41 -5.58 -7.70
C GLU A 67 -5.97 -7.01 -7.35
N PRO A 68 -6.72 -7.72 -6.48
CA PRO A 68 -6.46 -9.13 -6.19
C PRO A 68 -6.38 -9.96 -7.48
N GLY A 69 -5.27 -10.67 -7.66
CA GLY A 69 -5.04 -11.53 -8.84
C GLY A 69 -4.31 -10.86 -10.01
N GLN A 70 -3.96 -9.57 -9.90
CA GLN A 70 -3.04 -8.93 -10.85
C GLN A 70 -1.59 -9.25 -10.47
N GLU A 71 -0.86 -9.91 -11.37
CA GLU A 71 0.58 -10.13 -11.19
C GLU A 71 1.37 -8.84 -11.50
N VAL A 72 2.23 -8.44 -10.56
CA VAL A 72 3.15 -7.30 -10.73
C VAL A 72 4.56 -7.86 -10.92
N ASN A 73 5.15 -7.60 -12.07
CA ASN A 73 6.54 -7.94 -12.38
C ASN A 73 7.34 -6.65 -12.58
N TRP A 74 8.52 -6.57 -11.98
CA TRP A 74 9.45 -5.44 -12.13
C TRP A 74 10.78 -5.96 -12.69
N GLU A 75 11.26 -5.36 -13.78
CA GLU A 75 12.53 -5.67 -14.47
C GLU A 75 13.56 -4.55 -14.28
#